data_AF-A0A026WAE9-F1
#
_entry.id   AF-A0A026WAE9-F1
#
_cell.length_a   1.000
_cell.length_b   1.000
_cell.length_c   1.000
_cell.angle_alpha   90.00
_cell.angle_beta   90.00
_cell.angle_gamma   90.00
#
_symmetry.space_group_name_H-M   'P 1'
#
loop_
_entity.id
_entity.type
_entity.pdbx_description
1 polymer ?
#
loop_
_entity_poly.entity_id
_entity_poly.type
_entity_poly.pdbx_seq_one_letter_code
_entity_poly.pdbx_strand_id
1 'polypeptide(L)'
;EKGVFPYEYVDCADKLENTRLPLRESFFSSLTGVTVSESDYARAVNAWQRFAIRTLGEYSDLYLKTDVLLLADVFKNFRDSCIKSYGLDPAYYYTLPGFTWDAMLKHTHINFELLTDIDMVMFIERGIRGGLSQCSHRYAQANNKYMQSYDPSKPSSYLMYFDVNNLYGWAMCQPLPYADFRWVNDISNFNVNVIAPDSPKGYVLEVDLEYPWHLHDAHADLPFCPTRDKPPGKRQDKLLATLYDRKRYVIHYRNLQQDSRDQSRITSQLHKMYTVRETKIALSPYDDKRYVVPDSTNTLPWGYLRIPL
;
A
#
# COMPACT_ATOMS: atom_id res chain seq x y z
N GLU A 1 -29.27 -7.74 1.65
CA GLU A 1 -28.48 -6.76 0.88
C GLU A 1 -28.67 -5.39 1.49
N LYS A 2 -27.81 -4.41 1.18
CA LYS A 2 -28.02 -3.02 1.55
C LYS A 2 -29.22 -2.42 0.80
N GLY A 3 -29.99 -1.57 1.47
CA GLY A 3 -31.14 -0.87 0.87
C GLY A 3 -30.73 0.26 -0.08
N VAL A 4 -31.74 0.90 -0.69
CA VAL A 4 -31.57 2.05 -1.60
C VAL A 4 -32.22 3.30 -0.96
N PHE A 5 -31.49 4.41 -0.83
CA PHE A 5 -31.96 5.64 -0.14
C PHE A 5 -31.51 6.91 -0.86
N PRO A 6 -32.33 7.97 -0.95
CA PRO A 6 -32.03 9.18 -1.69
C PRO A 6 -31.28 10.19 -0.80
N TYR A 7 -30.02 9.89 -0.47
CA TYR A 7 -29.23 10.68 0.49
C TYR A 7 -29.18 12.18 0.17
N GLU A 8 -28.96 12.54 -1.10
CA GLU A 8 -28.84 13.94 -1.53
C GLU A 8 -30.19 14.66 -1.64
N TYR A 9 -31.30 13.92 -1.64
CA TYR A 9 -32.64 14.50 -1.55
C TYR A 9 -32.95 14.96 -0.12
N VAL A 10 -32.53 14.21 0.90
CA VAL A 10 -32.85 14.46 2.32
C VAL A 10 -31.86 15.44 2.93
N ASP A 11 -31.93 16.70 2.48
CA ASP A 11 -31.13 17.84 2.96
C ASP A 11 -31.72 18.51 4.23
N CYS A 12 -33.01 18.30 4.53
CA CYS A 12 -33.69 18.82 5.71
C CYS A 12 -34.64 17.79 6.34
N ALA A 13 -34.99 18.01 7.62
CA ALA A 13 -35.90 17.14 8.37
C ALA A 13 -37.32 17.10 7.77
N ASP A 14 -37.83 18.23 7.27
CA ASP A 14 -39.19 18.35 6.71
C ASP A 14 -39.44 17.36 5.56
N LYS A 15 -38.38 16.98 4.82
CA LYS A 15 -38.49 15.99 3.74
C LYS A 15 -38.72 14.57 4.23
N LEU A 16 -38.53 14.27 5.52
CA LEU A 16 -38.91 12.98 6.12
C LEU A 16 -40.44 12.85 6.21
N GLU A 17 -41.18 13.95 6.34
CA GLU A 17 -42.66 13.95 6.37
C GLU A 17 -43.29 13.74 4.97
N ASN A 18 -42.49 13.64 3.91
CA ASN A 18 -42.98 13.39 2.56
C ASN A 18 -43.75 12.06 2.47
N THR A 19 -45.04 12.14 2.14
CA THR A 19 -45.96 10.99 2.10
C THR A 19 -45.86 10.12 0.83
N ARG A 20 -44.77 10.27 0.07
CA ARG A 20 -44.50 9.57 -1.18
C ARG A 20 -43.01 9.28 -1.29
N LEU A 21 -42.65 8.12 -1.84
CA LEU A 21 -41.28 7.86 -2.27
C LEU A 21 -40.88 8.93 -3.33
N PRO A 22 -39.71 9.58 -3.21
CA PRO A 22 -39.20 10.48 -4.25
C PRO A 22 -39.08 9.78 -5.60
N LEU A 23 -39.13 10.55 -6.69
CA LEU A 23 -38.86 10.03 -8.04
C LEU A 23 -37.43 9.48 -8.12
N ARG A 24 -37.18 8.54 -9.04
CA ARG A 24 -35.86 7.90 -9.18
C ARG A 24 -34.75 8.92 -9.36
N GLU A 25 -35.01 10.01 -10.07
CA GLU A 25 -34.06 11.09 -10.36
C GLU A 25 -33.60 11.81 -9.08
N SER A 26 -34.35 11.70 -7.98
CA SER A 26 -33.96 12.17 -6.64
C SER A 26 -33.01 11.21 -5.90
N PHE A 27 -32.73 10.02 -6.45
CA PHE A 27 -31.70 9.08 -6.00
C PHE A 27 -30.40 9.25 -6.82
N PHE A 28 -30.11 10.47 -7.26
CA PHE A 28 -28.79 10.82 -7.79
C PHE A 28 -27.73 10.75 -6.68
N SER A 29 -26.47 10.49 -7.06
CA SER A 29 -25.32 10.51 -6.16
C SER A 29 -24.13 11.20 -6.83
N SER A 30 -23.75 12.36 -6.31
CA SER A 30 -22.57 13.13 -6.70
C SER A 30 -21.26 12.35 -6.56
N LEU A 31 -21.20 11.38 -5.64
CA LEU A 31 -20.05 10.49 -5.46
C LEU A 31 -19.83 9.55 -6.66
N THR A 32 -20.89 9.16 -7.35
CA THR A 32 -20.84 8.23 -8.51
C THR A 32 -21.16 8.89 -9.84
N GLY A 33 -21.67 10.13 -9.83
CA GLY A 33 -22.08 10.88 -11.02
C GLY A 33 -23.33 10.30 -11.73
N VAL A 34 -24.07 9.39 -11.08
CA VAL A 34 -25.18 8.65 -11.68
C VAL A 34 -26.35 8.48 -10.72
N THR A 35 -27.54 8.29 -11.30
CA THR A 35 -28.76 7.87 -10.61
C THR A 35 -28.79 6.35 -10.46
N VAL A 36 -29.49 5.84 -9.43
CA VAL A 36 -29.70 4.40 -9.21
C VAL A 36 -30.34 3.67 -10.39
N SER A 37 -30.09 2.36 -10.49
CA SER A 37 -30.65 1.52 -11.57
C SER A 37 -32.17 1.37 -11.48
N GLU A 38 -32.83 0.97 -12.58
CA GLU A 38 -34.26 0.61 -12.56
C GLU A 38 -34.54 -0.49 -11.53
N SER A 39 -33.65 -1.48 -11.42
CA SER A 39 -33.73 -2.57 -10.44
C SER A 39 -33.63 -2.09 -9.00
N ASP A 40 -32.76 -1.12 -8.73
CA ASP A 40 -32.62 -0.50 -7.40
C ASP A 40 -33.85 0.32 -7.02
N TYR A 41 -34.38 1.10 -7.95
CA TYR A 41 -35.59 1.89 -7.72
C TYR A 41 -36.83 1.00 -7.57
N ALA A 42 -36.97 -0.05 -8.39
CA ALA A 42 -38.02 -1.05 -8.22
C ALA A 42 -37.94 -1.75 -6.86
N ARG A 43 -36.72 -1.99 -6.32
CA ARG A 43 -36.50 -2.51 -4.97
C ARG A 43 -36.91 -1.49 -3.88
N ALA A 44 -36.65 -0.19 -4.07
CA ALA A 44 -37.12 0.87 -3.18
C ALA A 44 -38.66 0.99 -3.16
N VAL A 45 -39.29 0.99 -4.34
CA VAL A 45 -40.76 0.98 -4.50
C VAL A 45 -41.37 -0.27 -3.87
N ASN A 46 -40.77 -1.45 -4.08
CA ASN A 46 -41.23 -2.69 -3.47
C ASN A 46 -41.16 -2.63 -1.93
N ALA A 47 -40.06 -2.13 -1.36
CA ALA A 47 -39.94 -1.95 0.09
C ALA A 47 -41.00 -0.98 0.64
N TRP A 48 -41.19 0.18 0.00
CA TRP A 48 -42.20 1.16 0.40
C TRP A 48 -43.61 0.54 0.42
N GLN A 49 -43.99 -0.18 -0.64
CA GLN A 49 -45.29 -0.85 -0.74
C GLN A 49 -45.42 -2.03 0.24
N ARG A 50 -44.40 -2.88 0.35
CA ARG A 50 -44.44 -4.15 1.10
C ARG A 50 -44.50 -3.94 2.61
N PHE A 51 -43.86 -2.89 3.11
CA PHE A 51 -43.91 -2.50 4.52
C PHE A 51 -44.99 -1.44 4.82
N ALA A 52 -45.84 -1.11 3.85
CA ALA A 52 -46.93 -0.14 3.96
C ALA A 52 -46.48 1.25 4.47
N ILE A 53 -45.30 1.69 4.01
CA ILE A 53 -44.63 2.92 4.41
C ILE A 53 -45.47 4.15 4.04
N ARG A 54 -45.57 5.09 4.99
CA ARG A 54 -46.41 6.29 4.91
C ARG A 54 -45.60 7.55 4.72
N THR A 55 -44.37 7.60 5.24
CA THR A 55 -43.49 8.78 5.17
C THR A 55 -42.05 8.37 4.83
N LEU A 56 -41.25 9.31 4.32
CA LEU A 56 -39.83 9.09 4.05
C LEU A 56 -39.02 8.90 5.36
N GLY A 57 -39.54 9.37 6.50
CA GLY A 57 -39.07 9.05 7.84
C GLY A 57 -39.22 7.57 8.19
N GLU A 58 -40.41 6.99 8.03
CA GLU A 58 -40.63 5.54 8.21
C GLU A 58 -39.73 4.71 7.26
N TYR A 59 -39.49 5.20 6.03
CA TYR A 59 -38.54 4.58 5.10
C TYR A 59 -37.08 4.64 5.60
N SER A 60 -36.67 5.79 6.17
CA SER A 60 -35.35 6.00 6.76
C SER A 60 -35.12 5.10 7.98
N ASP A 61 -36.12 4.96 8.86
CA ASP A 61 -36.04 4.07 10.02
C ASP A 61 -35.91 2.60 9.61
N LEU A 62 -36.70 2.15 8.61
CA LEU A 62 -36.56 0.81 8.03
C LEU A 62 -35.18 0.60 7.41
N TYR A 63 -34.66 1.60 6.71
CA TYR A 63 -33.33 1.57 6.10
C TYR A 63 -32.22 1.43 7.15
N LEU A 64 -32.17 2.34 8.12
CA LEU A 64 -31.16 2.37 9.17
C LEU A 64 -31.22 1.11 10.04
N LYS A 65 -32.42 0.64 10.36
CA LYS A 65 -32.63 -0.64 11.06
C LYS A 65 -32.09 -1.83 10.25
N THR A 66 -32.23 -1.81 8.93
CA THR A 66 -31.68 -2.86 8.05
C THR A 66 -30.16 -2.84 8.04
N ASP A 67 -29.52 -1.67 7.84
CA ASP A 67 -28.06 -1.54 7.86
C ASP A 67 -27.47 -1.92 9.24
N VAL A 68 -28.12 -1.53 10.35
CA VAL A 68 -27.71 -1.92 11.72
C VAL A 68 -27.85 -3.43 11.96
N LEU A 69 -28.95 -4.06 11.54
CA LEU A 69 -29.14 -5.50 11.69
C LEU A 69 -28.15 -6.31 10.85
N LEU A 70 -27.87 -5.88 9.61
CA LEU A 70 -26.85 -6.50 8.76
C LEU A 70 -25.44 -6.39 9.36
N LEU A 71 -25.09 -5.22 9.88
CA LEU A 71 -23.80 -5.02 10.56
C LEU A 71 -23.70 -5.89 11.82
N ALA A 72 -24.76 -5.97 12.62
CA ALA A 72 -24.79 -6.78 13.84
C ALA A 72 -24.64 -8.28 13.54
N ASP A 73 -25.28 -8.79 12.49
CA ASP A 73 -25.22 -10.22 12.13
C ASP A 73 -23.85 -10.61 11.56
N VAL A 74 -23.29 -9.78 10.66
CA VAL A 74 -21.90 -9.94 10.16
C VAL A 74 -20.89 -9.85 11.29
N PHE A 75 -21.03 -8.89 12.21
CA PHE A 75 -20.08 -8.70 13.32
C PHE A 75 -20.18 -9.83 14.37
N LYS A 76 -21.37 -10.40 14.60
CA LYS A 76 -21.51 -11.61 15.45
C LYS A 76 -20.80 -12.81 14.82
N ASN A 77 -21.07 -13.11 13.55
CA ASN A 77 -20.38 -14.20 12.84
C ASN A 77 -18.85 -14.00 12.82
N PHE A 78 -18.39 -12.76 12.66
CA PHE A 78 -16.97 -12.42 12.77
C PHE A 78 -16.39 -12.68 14.17
N ARG A 79 -17.08 -12.25 15.24
CA ARG A 79 -16.69 -12.56 16.64
C ARG A 79 -16.64 -14.06 16.89
N ASP A 80 -17.69 -14.80 16.54
CA ASP A 80 -17.77 -16.25 16.75
C ASP A 80 -16.63 -16.97 16.00
N SER A 81 -16.34 -16.55 14.77
CA SER A 81 -15.21 -17.05 13.97
C SER A 81 -13.85 -16.73 14.61
N CYS A 82 -13.64 -15.50 15.07
CA CYS A 82 -12.40 -15.09 15.75
C CYS A 82 -12.18 -15.79 17.10
N ILE A 83 -13.22 -15.92 17.92
CA ILE A 83 -13.18 -16.65 19.19
C ILE A 83 -12.85 -18.13 18.92
N LYS A 84 -13.47 -18.75 17.92
CA LYS A 84 -13.20 -20.14 17.54
C LYS A 84 -11.78 -20.36 17.00
N SER A 85 -11.22 -19.39 16.28
CA SER A 85 -9.95 -19.54 15.54
C SER A 85 -8.72 -19.11 16.35
N TYR A 86 -8.86 -18.08 17.19
CA TYR A 86 -7.76 -17.47 17.95
C TYR A 86 -8.00 -17.48 19.46
N GLY A 87 -9.21 -17.80 19.93
CA GLY A 87 -9.60 -17.70 21.33
C GLY A 87 -9.54 -16.27 21.87
N LEU A 88 -9.78 -15.28 21.00
CA LEU A 88 -9.85 -13.86 21.32
C LEU A 88 -11.13 -13.30 20.70
N ASP A 89 -11.83 -12.45 21.44
CA ASP A 89 -13.04 -11.76 20.96
C ASP A 89 -12.66 -10.36 20.45
N PRO A 90 -12.85 -10.06 19.14
CA PRO A 90 -12.45 -8.78 18.57
C PRO A 90 -13.25 -7.60 19.12
N ALA A 91 -14.35 -7.82 19.86
CA ALA A 91 -15.09 -6.74 20.53
C ALA A 91 -14.32 -6.08 21.70
N TYR A 92 -13.25 -6.69 22.21
CA TYR A 92 -12.35 -6.05 23.20
C TYR A 92 -11.26 -5.17 22.57
N TYR A 93 -11.21 -5.06 21.24
CA TYR A 93 -10.14 -4.38 20.51
C TYR A 93 -10.64 -3.15 19.76
N TYR A 94 -9.98 -2.01 19.96
CA TYR A 94 -10.31 -0.77 19.24
C TYR A 94 -10.09 -0.86 17.72
N THR A 95 -9.17 -1.72 17.27
CA THR A 95 -8.85 -1.88 15.84
C THR A 95 -8.46 -3.32 15.51
N LEU A 96 -8.71 -3.74 14.26
CA LEU A 96 -8.35 -5.07 13.78
C LEU A 96 -6.83 -5.34 13.82
N PRO A 97 -5.93 -4.40 13.48
CA PRO A 97 -4.49 -4.58 13.67
C PRO A 97 -4.09 -4.96 15.11
N GLY A 98 -4.70 -4.32 16.12
CA GLY A 98 -4.46 -4.65 17.53
C GLY A 98 -4.91 -6.07 17.88
N PHE A 99 -6.10 -6.47 17.41
CA PHE A 99 -6.58 -7.85 17.54
C PHE A 99 -5.62 -8.86 16.89
N THR A 100 -5.14 -8.59 15.67
CA THR A 100 -4.21 -9.50 14.96
C THR A 100 -2.83 -9.57 15.60
N TRP A 101 -2.38 -8.48 16.26
CA TRP A 101 -1.13 -8.45 17.01
C TRP A 101 -1.21 -9.37 18.24
N ASP A 102 -2.25 -9.22 19.06
CA ASP A 102 -2.48 -10.10 20.21
C ASP A 102 -2.72 -11.56 19.81
N ALA A 103 -3.43 -11.81 18.71
CA ALA A 103 -3.60 -13.15 18.16
C ALA A 103 -2.27 -13.79 17.76
N MET A 104 -1.35 -13.01 17.16
CA MET A 104 0.00 -13.44 16.83
C MET A 104 0.84 -13.71 18.09
N LEU A 105 0.84 -12.81 19.08
CA LEU A 105 1.57 -13.01 20.34
C LEU A 105 1.06 -14.25 21.08
N LYS A 106 -0.26 -14.42 21.17
CA LYS A 106 -0.90 -15.55 21.84
C LYS A 106 -0.64 -16.89 21.14
N HIS A 107 -0.54 -16.90 19.81
CA HIS A 107 -0.30 -18.11 19.03
C HIS A 107 1.18 -18.53 19.01
N THR A 108 2.10 -17.55 18.92
CA THR A 108 3.54 -17.80 18.83
C THR A 108 4.24 -17.91 20.19
N HIS A 109 3.64 -17.35 21.24
CA HIS A 109 4.24 -17.15 22.56
C HIS A 109 5.57 -16.36 22.53
N ILE A 110 5.82 -15.59 21.46
CA ILE A 110 7.02 -14.78 21.32
C ILE A 110 6.99 -13.59 22.30
N ASN A 111 8.16 -13.24 22.84
CA ASN A 111 8.36 -12.01 23.60
C ASN A 111 9.30 -11.10 22.80
N PHE A 112 8.83 -9.91 22.41
CA PHE A 112 9.64 -8.92 21.70
C PHE A 112 10.38 -8.03 22.70
N GLU A 113 11.68 -7.84 22.48
CA GLU A 113 12.41 -6.75 23.12
C GLU A 113 11.94 -5.40 22.54
N LEU A 114 11.75 -4.41 23.40
CA LEU A 114 11.45 -3.04 22.99
C LEU A 114 12.76 -2.27 22.84
N LEU A 115 12.92 -1.56 21.72
CA LEU A 115 14.02 -0.61 21.54
C LEU A 115 13.88 0.54 22.54
N THR A 116 14.71 0.53 23.60
CA THR A 116 14.77 1.60 24.61
C THR A 116 15.73 2.72 24.25
N ASP A 117 16.65 2.48 23.32
CA ASP A 117 17.57 3.49 22.78
C ASP A 117 16.89 4.26 21.63
N ILE A 118 16.77 5.58 21.80
CA ILE A 118 16.16 6.48 20.82
C ILE A 118 16.96 6.56 19.52
N ASP A 119 18.29 6.43 19.57
CA ASP A 119 19.12 6.42 18.37
C ASP A 119 18.92 5.12 17.58
N MET A 120 18.68 3.98 18.25
CA MET A 120 18.29 2.73 17.57
C MET A 120 16.92 2.86 16.90
N VAL A 121 15.92 3.42 17.60
CA VAL A 121 14.57 3.65 17.03
C VAL A 121 14.68 4.49 15.76
N MET A 122 15.34 5.65 15.83
CA MET A 122 15.45 6.57 14.69
C MET A 122 16.33 6.02 13.55
N PHE A 123 17.32 5.19 13.88
CA PHE A 123 18.11 4.44 12.88
C PHE A 123 17.23 3.44 12.12
N ILE A 124 16.43 2.63 12.83
CA ILE A 124 15.51 1.65 12.23
C ILE A 124 14.39 2.35 11.45
N GLU A 125 13.75 3.40 11.97
CA GLU A 125 12.72 4.18 11.27
C GLU A 125 13.24 4.72 9.93
N ARG A 126 14.47 5.25 9.90
CA ARG A 126 15.14 5.71 8.67
C ARG A 126 15.51 4.57 7.71
N GLY A 127 15.51 3.32 8.17
CA GLY A 127 15.58 2.12 7.33
C GLY A 127 14.24 1.68 6.75
N ILE A 128 13.10 2.04 7.35
CA ILE A 128 11.77 1.61 6.89
C ILE A 128 11.48 2.16 5.49
N ARG A 129 11.02 1.27 4.59
CA ARG A 129 10.52 1.60 3.25
C ARG A 129 9.10 1.04 3.10
N GLY A 130 8.27 1.72 2.34
CA GLY A 130 6.98 1.17 1.90
C GLY A 130 7.15 0.22 0.71
N GLY A 131 6.04 -0.37 0.25
CA GLY A 131 6.03 -1.10 -1.02
C GLY A 131 6.43 -0.21 -2.20
N LEU A 132 7.30 -0.72 -3.08
CA LEU A 132 7.68 -0.03 -4.31
C LEU A 132 6.49 0.02 -5.29
N SER A 133 6.36 1.13 -6.00
CA SER A 133 5.31 1.39 -6.99
C SER A 133 5.91 2.37 -7.99
N GLN A 134 5.98 1.97 -9.26
CA GLN A 134 6.74 2.67 -10.29
C GLN A 134 6.15 2.35 -11.66
N CYS A 135 6.06 3.36 -12.55
CA CYS A 135 5.62 3.18 -13.93
C CYS A 135 6.80 3.38 -14.89
N SER A 136 7.53 2.30 -15.19
CA SER A 136 8.77 2.40 -15.98
C SER A 136 8.51 2.67 -17.47
N HIS A 137 7.45 2.08 -18.04
CA HIS A 137 6.87 2.47 -19.33
C HIS A 137 5.45 3.01 -19.14
N ARG A 138 5.18 4.24 -19.60
CA ARG A 138 3.89 4.94 -19.42
C ARG A 138 2.76 4.43 -20.31
N TYR A 139 3.11 3.74 -21.39
CA TYR A 139 2.14 3.17 -22.32
C TYR A 139 2.70 1.89 -22.93
N ALA A 140 1.89 0.83 -22.89
CA ALA A 140 2.13 -0.41 -23.61
C ALA A 140 0.79 -0.92 -24.13
N GLN A 141 0.75 -1.36 -25.39
CA GLN A 141 -0.44 -1.93 -26.02
C GLN A 141 -0.10 -3.33 -26.53
N ALA A 142 -0.92 -4.30 -26.15
CA ALA A 142 -0.84 -5.65 -26.72
C ALA A 142 -1.39 -5.66 -28.15
N ASN A 143 -0.75 -6.42 -29.04
CA ASN A 143 -1.23 -6.71 -30.38
C ASN A 143 -1.36 -8.22 -30.53
N ASN A 144 -2.54 -8.79 -30.26
CA ASN A 144 -2.78 -10.21 -30.45
C ASN A 144 -4.21 -10.49 -30.94
N LYS A 145 -4.37 -11.65 -31.57
CA LYS A 145 -5.58 -12.12 -32.27
C LYS A 145 -6.87 -12.16 -31.44
N TYR A 146 -6.81 -11.93 -30.13
CA TYR A 146 -7.97 -11.88 -29.24
C TYR A 146 -8.51 -10.46 -29.03
N MET A 147 -7.81 -9.42 -29.52
CA MET A 147 -8.18 -8.02 -29.38
C MET A 147 -8.90 -7.50 -30.63
N GLN A 148 -9.93 -6.65 -30.44
CA GLN A 148 -10.65 -6.01 -31.54
C GLN A 148 -9.76 -5.09 -32.40
N SER A 149 -8.69 -4.55 -31.82
CA SER A 149 -7.69 -3.70 -32.49
C SER A 149 -6.48 -4.48 -33.01
N TYR A 150 -6.61 -5.79 -33.27
CA TYR A 150 -5.50 -6.61 -33.74
C TYR A 150 -5.05 -6.23 -35.16
N ASP A 151 -3.75 -5.99 -35.30
CA ASP A 151 -3.09 -5.69 -36.57
C ASP A 151 -2.17 -6.86 -36.97
N PRO A 152 -2.53 -7.65 -37.99
CA PRO A 152 -1.72 -8.79 -38.44
C PRO A 152 -0.45 -8.39 -39.20
N SER A 153 -0.24 -7.10 -39.51
CA SER A 153 1.02 -6.59 -40.07
C SER A 153 2.09 -6.34 -39.00
N LYS A 154 1.69 -6.26 -37.72
CA LYS A 154 2.57 -6.02 -36.58
C LYS A 154 2.92 -7.32 -35.84
N PRO A 155 4.08 -7.42 -35.17
CA PRO A 155 4.42 -8.55 -34.32
C PRO A 155 3.33 -8.84 -33.27
N SER A 156 3.14 -10.11 -32.93
CA SER A 156 2.23 -10.49 -31.84
C SER A 156 2.82 -10.16 -30.48
N SER A 157 2.07 -9.43 -29.64
CA SER A 157 2.45 -9.08 -28.27
C SER A 157 1.29 -9.26 -27.29
N TYR A 158 1.64 -9.59 -26.05
CA TYR A 158 0.72 -9.83 -24.94
C TYR A 158 1.19 -9.03 -23.73
N LEU A 159 0.25 -8.54 -22.92
CA LEU A 159 0.54 -8.01 -21.59
C LEU A 159 0.22 -9.10 -20.57
N MET A 160 1.13 -9.30 -19.62
CA MET A 160 1.02 -10.31 -18.58
C MET A 160 0.96 -9.63 -17.21
N TYR A 161 -0.01 -10.01 -16.40
CA TYR A 161 -0.18 -9.51 -15.04
C TYR A 161 0.27 -10.60 -14.06
N PHE A 162 1.11 -10.20 -13.10
CA PHE A 162 1.53 -11.05 -11.99
C PHE A 162 1.09 -10.40 -10.68
N ASP A 163 0.53 -11.21 -9.79
CA ASP A 163 0.28 -10.85 -8.39
C ASP A 163 0.90 -11.93 -7.48
N VAL A 164 1.42 -11.52 -6.33
CA VAL A 164 2.14 -12.40 -5.40
C VAL A 164 1.25 -12.71 -4.20
N ASN A 165 0.60 -13.87 -4.27
CA ASN A 165 -0.26 -14.41 -3.23
C ASN A 165 0.36 -14.25 -1.82
N ASN A 166 -0.21 -13.35 -1.03
CA ASN A 166 0.21 -13.04 0.34
C ASN A 166 1.71 -12.67 0.48
N LEU A 167 2.20 -11.75 -0.36
CA LEU A 167 3.59 -11.24 -0.34
C LEU A 167 4.14 -10.94 1.06
N TYR A 168 3.40 -10.20 1.90
CA TYR A 168 3.85 -9.88 3.26
C TYR A 168 3.81 -11.08 4.20
N GLY A 169 2.84 -11.99 4.08
CA GLY A 169 2.82 -13.23 4.85
C GLY A 169 4.01 -14.13 4.54
N TRP A 170 4.40 -14.25 3.26
CA TRP A 170 5.63 -14.96 2.88
C TRP A 170 6.88 -14.32 3.48
N ALA A 171 6.96 -12.98 3.50
CA ALA A 171 8.04 -12.24 4.13
C ALA A 171 8.06 -12.42 5.67
N MET A 172 6.89 -12.53 6.32
CA MET A 172 6.77 -12.81 7.76
C MET A 172 7.14 -14.26 8.14
N CYS A 173 7.15 -15.19 7.19
CA CYS A 173 7.69 -16.54 7.38
C CYS A 173 9.22 -16.63 7.27
N GLN A 174 9.92 -15.50 7.04
CA GLN A 174 11.38 -15.44 7.05
C GLN A 174 11.93 -15.26 8.48
N PRO A 175 13.21 -15.57 8.74
CA PRO A 175 13.88 -15.12 9.96
C PRO A 175 13.84 -13.59 10.08
N LEU A 176 13.22 -13.10 11.16
CA LEU A 176 13.04 -11.68 11.49
C LEU A 176 13.63 -11.37 12.88
N PRO A 177 14.16 -10.16 13.12
CA PRO A 177 14.68 -9.76 14.42
C PRO A 177 13.55 -9.52 15.43
N TYR A 178 13.75 -9.96 16.67
CA TYR A 178 12.78 -9.79 17.77
C TYR A 178 13.39 -9.46 19.13
N ALA A 179 14.68 -9.72 19.34
CA ALA A 179 15.41 -9.49 20.58
C ALA A 179 16.94 -9.42 20.36
N ASP A 180 17.67 -9.10 21.42
CA ASP A 180 19.12 -8.89 21.48
C ASP A 180 19.60 -7.68 20.65
N PHE A 181 18.83 -6.59 20.68
CA PHE A 181 19.14 -5.34 19.98
C PHE A 181 20.32 -4.59 20.62
N ARG A 182 21.46 -4.56 19.91
CA ARG A 182 22.73 -3.99 20.43
C ARG A 182 23.51 -3.30 19.32
N TRP A 183 24.15 -2.16 19.65
CA TRP A 183 25.14 -1.55 18.76
C TRP A 183 26.41 -2.40 18.65
N VAL A 184 27.03 -2.41 17.48
CA VAL A 184 28.30 -3.10 17.20
C VAL A 184 29.42 -2.05 17.20
N ASN A 185 30.20 -2.02 18.28
CA ASN A 185 31.20 -0.96 18.51
C ASN A 185 32.51 -1.14 17.72
N ASP A 186 32.87 -2.38 17.35
CA ASP A 186 33.98 -2.66 16.45
C ASP A 186 33.46 -3.28 15.14
N ILE A 187 33.67 -2.55 14.05
CA ILE A 187 33.31 -2.94 12.69
C ILE A 187 34.55 -3.08 11.78
N SER A 188 35.76 -2.96 12.33
CA SER A 188 37.02 -2.94 11.56
C SER A 188 37.24 -4.20 10.70
N ASN A 189 36.73 -5.33 11.17
CA ASN A 189 36.78 -6.63 10.50
C ASN A 189 35.39 -7.12 10.05
N PHE A 190 34.37 -6.25 10.03
CA PHE A 190 33.01 -6.65 9.66
C PHE A 190 32.90 -6.89 8.15
N ASN A 191 32.67 -8.16 7.77
CA ASN A 191 32.41 -8.54 6.38
C ASN A 191 30.98 -9.08 6.25
N VAL A 192 30.13 -8.35 5.52
CA VAL A 192 28.73 -8.74 5.31
C VAL A 192 28.59 -10.04 4.50
N ASN A 193 29.55 -10.35 3.63
CA ASN A 193 29.43 -11.43 2.65
C ASN A 193 29.66 -12.84 3.21
N VAL A 194 30.19 -12.96 4.44
CA VAL A 194 30.42 -14.26 5.11
C VAL A 194 29.29 -14.66 6.08
N ILE A 195 28.26 -13.82 6.21
CA ILE A 195 27.13 -14.06 7.13
C ILE A 195 26.10 -14.94 6.41
N ALA A 196 25.70 -16.06 7.00
CA ALA A 196 24.69 -16.93 6.42
C ALA A 196 23.30 -16.23 6.41
N PRO A 197 22.46 -16.34 5.36
CA PRO A 197 21.14 -15.66 5.31
C PRO A 197 20.12 -16.13 6.36
N ASP A 198 20.38 -17.29 6.96
CA ASP A 198 19.67 -17.93 8.07
C ASP A 198 20.42 -17.79 9.41
N SER A 199 21.44 -16.93 9.47
CA SER A 199 22.19 -16.62 10.69
C SER A 199 21.24 -16.26 11.85
N PRO A 200 21.44 -16.83 13.06
CA PRO A 200 20.64 -16.47 14.24
C PRO A 200 20.91 -15.04 14.74
N LYS A 201 21.89 -14.34 14.15
CA LYS A 201 22.15 -12.91 14.35
C LYS A 201 21.99 -12.16 13.03
N GLY A 202 21.04 -11.24 12.99
CA GLY A 202 20.88 -10.29 11.90
C GLY A 202 21.62 -8.97 12.16
N TYR A 203 21.85 -8.21 11.10
CA TYR A 203 22.53 -6.91 11.15
C TYR A 203 21.81 -5.89 10.26
N VAL A 204 21.74 -4.64 10.72
CA VAL A 204 21.26 -3.49 9.94
C VAL A 204 22.37 -2.44 9.94
N LEU A 205 22.70 -1.89 8.78
CA LEU A 205 23.91 -1.10 8.55
C LEU A 205 23.59 0.27 7.95
N GLU A 206 24.34 1.31 8.36
CA GLU A 206 24.43 2.58 7.62
C GLU A 206 25.58 2.49 6.61
N VAL A 207 25.25 2.52 5.33
CA VAL A 207 26.20 2.36 4.22
C VAL A 207 26.06 3.47 3.18
N ASP A 208 27.19 3.94 2.65
CA ASP A 208 27.20 4.59 1.35
C ASP A 208 27.35 3.53 0.26
N LEU A 209 26.55 3.64 -0.79
CA LEU A 209 26.54 2.75 -1.94
C LEU A 209 26.95 3.58 -3.16
N GLU A 210 27.94 3.12 -3.92
CA GLU A 210 28.17 3.64 -5.26
C GLU A 210 27.23 2.90 -6.22
N TYR A 211 26.64 3.58 -7.21
CA TYR A 211 25.80 2.92 -8.22
C TYR A 211 26.55 2.87 -9.57
N PRO A 212 27.11 1.71 -9.98
CA PRO A 212 27.95 1.67 -11.17
C PRO A 212 27.18 1.97 -12.46
N TRP A 213 27.71 2.92 -13.25
CA TRP A 213 27.12 3.37 -14.52
C TRP A 213 26.76 2.22 -15.48
N HIS A 214 27.60 1.19 -15.56
CA HIS A 214 27.40 0.04 -16.45
C HIS A 214 26.18 -0.83 -16.10
N LEU A 215 25.55 -0.61 -14.94
CA LEU A 215 24.31 -1.27 -14.52
C LEU A 215 23.06 -0.40 -14.78
N HIS A 216 23.21 0.82 -15.31
CA HIS A 216 22.11 1.76 -15.49
C HIS A 216 21.02 1.24 -16.44
N ASP A 217 21.41 0.58 -17.53
CA ASP A 217 20.48 0.00 -18.51
C ASP A 217 19.79 -1.23 -17.95
N ALA A 218 20.56 -2.17 -17.38
CA ALA A 218 20.04 -3.42 -16.82
C ALA A 218 19.06 -3.18 -15.65
N HIS A 219 19.35 -2.17 -14.81
CA HIS A 219 18.53 -1.86 -13.64
C HIS A 219 17.57 -0.67 -13.90
N ALA A 220 17.38 -0.25 -15.16
CA ALA A 220 16.60 0.93 -15.50
C ALA A 220 15.14 0.87 -15.02
N ASP A 221 14.53 -0.31 -15.01
CA ASP A 221 13.13 -0.50 -14.65
C ASP A 221 12.88 -0.76 -13.17
N LEU A 222 13.88 -1.32 -12.45
CA LEU A 222 13.78 -1.68 -11.03
C LEU A 222 15.11 -1.42 -10.27
N PRO A 223 15.54 -0.16 -10.08
CA PRO A 223 16.77 0.13 -9.35
C PRO A 223 16.79 -0.38 -7.91
N PHE A 224 17.92 -0.94 -7.48
CA PHE A 224 18.15 -1.38 -6.09
C PHE A 224 18.17 -0.19 -5.10
N CYS A 225 18.07 -0.51 -3.80
CA CYS A 225 18.09 0.46 -2.70
C CYS A 225 17.19 1.71 -2.89
N PRO A 226 15.86 1.58 -3.07
CA PRO A 226 14.99 2.73 -3.28
C PRO A 226 14.91 3.63 -2.03
N THR A 227 15.01 4.95 -2.24
CA THR A 227 15.10 5.96 -1.18
C THR A 227 13.78 6.70 -1.02
N ARG A 228 13.39 7.04 0.23
CA ARG A 228 12.33 8.03 0.48
C ARG A 228 12.93 9.43 0.33
N ASP A 229 12.57 10.12 -0.74
CA ASP A 229 13.06 11.47 -1.04
C ASP A 229 12.08 12.21 -1.97
N LYS A 230 12.31 13.50 -2.22
CA LYS A 230 11.46 14.36 -3.05
C LYS A 230 11.90 14.27 -4.51
N PRO A 231 11.02 13.88 -5.46
CA PRO A 231 11.38 13.94 -6.87
C PRO A 231 11.70 15.39 -7.27
N PRO A 232 12.63 15.62 -8.23
CA PRO A 232 13.03 16.96 -8.65
C PRO A 232 11.85 17.88 -8.96
N GLY A 233 11.87 19.09 -8.38
CA GLY A 233 10.80 20.08 -8.48
C GLY A 233 9.50 19.76 -7.72
N LYS A 234 9.45 18.70 -6.90
CA LYS A 234 8.27 18.30 -6.11
C LYS A 234 8.46 18.59 -4.62
N ARG A 235 7.34 18.68 -3.88
CA ARG A 235 7.31 19.11 -2.46
C ARG A 235 7.12 17.97 -1.44
N GLN A 236 6.63 16.81 -1.89
CA GLN A 236 6.28 15.64 -1.06
C GLN A 236 7.31 14.54 -1.22
N ASP A 237 7.63 13.83 -0.14
CA ASP A 237 8.44 12.63 -0.22
C ASP A 237 7.72 11.51 -0.99
N LYS A 238 8.48 10.77 -1.80
CA LYS A 238 8.03 9.54 -2.46
C LYS A 238 9.12 8.48 -2.31
N LEU A 239 8.72 7.21 -2.36
CA LEU A 239 9.69 6.12 -2.53
C LEU A 239 10.15 6.13 -3.99
N LEU A 240 11.39 6.52 -4.21
CA LEU A 240 12.04 6.67 -5.52
C LEU A 240 13.05 5.53 -5.71
N ALA A 241 12.93 4.79 -6.81
CA ALA A 241 14.00 3.93 -7.30
C ALA A 241 14.82 4.71 -8.34
N THR A 242 16.02 5.10 -7.95
CA THR A 242 16.95 5.97 -8.70
C THR A 242 18.29 5.28 -8.90
N LEU A 243 19.11 5.79 -9.82
CA LEU A 243 20.45 5.27 -10.13
C LEU A 243 21.59 6.18 -9.59
N TYR A 244 21.28 7.06 -8.63
CA TYR A 244 22.31 7.84 -7.94
C TYR A 244 23.08 6.99 -6.92
N ASP A 245 24.30 7.39 -6.57
CA ASP A 245 24.94 6.92 -5.35
C ASP A 245 24.02 7.14 -4.14
N ARG A 246 24.03 6.21 -3.18
CA ARG A 246 23.32 6.36 -1.91
C ARG A 246 24.32 6.81 -0.86
N LYS A 247 23.94 7.78 -0.04
CA LYS A 247 24.71 8.19 1.14
C LYS A 247 23.94 7.86 2.42
N ARG A 248 24.64 7.23 3.37
CA ARG A 248 24.15 6.89 4.72
C ARG A 248 22.81 6.13 4.71
N TYR A 249 22.70 5.21 3.78
CA TYR A 249 21.53 4.39 3.53
C TYR A 249 21.45 3.27 4.58
N VAL A 250 20.30 3.15 5.24
CA VAL A 250 20.07 2.10 6.24
C VAL A 250 19.50 0.86 5.56
N ILE A 251 20.18 -0.28 5.70
CA ILE A 251 19.84 -1.54 5.02
C ILE A 251 20.07 -2.77 5.91
N HIS A 252 19.21 -3.78 5.79
CA HIS A 252 19.39 -5.09 6.42
C HIS A 252 20.39 -5.95 5.63
N TYR A 253 21.25 -6.70 6.33
CA TYR A 253 22.39 -7.39 5.71
C TYR A 253 22.03 -8.34 4.55
N ARG A 254 20.90 -9.06 4.62
CA ARG A 254 20.44 -9.95 3.53
C ARG A 254 20.17 -9.18 2.23
N ASN A 255 19.64 -7.96 2.34
CA ASN A 255 19.38 -7.10 1.18
C ASN A 255 20.70 -6.55 0.65
N LEU A 256 21.60 -6.13 1.53
CA LEU A 256 22.94 -5.67 1.14
C LEU A 256 23.75 -6.78 0.45
N GLN A 257 23.60 -8.05 0.87
CA GLN A 257 24.18 -9.22 0.20
C GLN A 257 23.56 -9.52 -1.17
N GLN A 258 22.26 -9.27 -1.35
CA GLN A 258 21.60 -9.40 -2.64
C GLN A 258 22.12 -8.32 -3.58
N ASP A 259 22.01 -7.06 -3.17
CA ASP A 259 22.50 -5.90 -3.91
C ASP A 259 24.00 -6.08 -4.25
N SER A 260 24.86 -6.56 -3.34
CA SER A 260 26.30 -6.76 -3.58
C SER A 260 26.69 -8.04 -4.33
N ARG A 261 25.74 -8.93 -4.64
CA ARG A 261 25.95 -10.02 -5.61
C ARG A 261 25.70 -9.54 -7.04
N ASP A 262 24.77 -8.59 -7.18
CA ASP A 262 24.38 -7.99 -8.46
C ASP A 262 25.10 -6.64 -8.72
N GLN A 263 25.85 -6.11 -7.75
CA GLN A 263 26.63 -4.85 -7.84
C GLN A 263 28.05 -4.99 -7.26
N SER A 264 29.05 -4.48 -7.99
CA SER A 264 30.46 -4.81 -7.77
C SER A 264 31.29 -3.87 -6.87
N ARG A 265 30.73 -2.77 -6.32
CA ARG A 265 31.45 -1.92 -5.33
C ARG A 265 30.53 -1.09 -4.42
N ILE A 266 30.82 -1.06 -3.11
CA ILE A 266 30.08 -0.37 -2.03
C ILE A 266 31.10 0.09 -0.95
N THR A 267 31.04 1.34 -0.43
CA THR A 267 32.04 1.89 0.52
C THR A 267 31.50 3.05 1.41
N SER A 268 31.31 2.83 2.72
CA SER A 268 30.55 3.70 3.68
C SER A 268 31.31 4.78 4.46
N GLN A 269 30.66 5.94 4.77
CA GLN A 269 31.02 6.93 5.80
C GLN A 269 29.77 7.61 6.45
N LEU A 270 29.88 8.21 7.65
CA LEU A 270 28.77 8.62 8.58
C LEU A 270 28.91 10.13 9.00
N HIS A 271 28.01 10.91 9.63
CA HIS A 271 26.66 10.81 10.27
C HIS A 271 25.79 12.06 9.81
N LYS A 272 24.67 12.62 10.36
CA LYS A 272 23.74 12.46 11.52
C LYS A 272 22.22 12.50 11.09
N MET A 273 21.34 13.36 11.64
CA MET A 273 19.86 13.15 11.67
C MET A 273 18.98 14.41 11.96
N TYR A 274 17.70 14.43 11.50
CA TYR A 274 16.57 15.24 12.02
C TYR A 274 15.19 14.65 11.59
N THR A 275 14.05 15.19 12.08
CA THR A 275 12.69 14.62 11.90
C THR A 275 11.62 15.68 11.55
N VAL A 276 10.65 15.36 10.67
CA VAL A 276 9.47 16.18 10.31
C VAL A 276 8.22 15.28 10.09
N ARG A 277 7.01 15.78 10.41
CA ARG A 277 5.72 15.10 10.18
C ARG A 277 5.17 15.37 8.77
N GLU A 278 4.72 14.34 8.07
CA GLU A 278 4.03 14.47 6.76
C GLU A 278 2.62 13.82 6.77
N THR A 279 1.77 14.28 5.84
CA THR A 279 0.42 13.74 5.58
C THR A 279 0.35 13.26 4.12
N LYS A 280 -0.07 12.01 3.89
CA LYS A 280 -0.04 11.37 2.57
C LYS A 280 -1.23 11.76 1.70
N ILE A 281 -0.99 12.12 0.43
CA ILE A 281 -2.01 12.35 -0.60
C ILE A 281 -2.08 11.15 -1.56
N ALA A 282 -3.24 10.94 -2.19
CA ALA A 282 -3.56 9.82 -3.06
C ALA A 282 -2.94 9.92 -4.47
N LEU A 283 -3.31 8.97 -5.34
CA LEU A 283 -2.72 8.73 -6.67
C LEU A 283 -2.82 9.94 -7.62
N SER A 284 -1.74 10.18 -8.35
CA SER A 284 -1.62 11.15 -9.45
C SER A 284 -1.55 10.40 -10.78
N PRO A 285 -2.23 10.84 -11.85
CA PRO A 285 -2.07 10.25 -13.19
C PRO A 285 -0.70 10.59 -13.82
N TYR A 286 0.00 11.58 -13.28
CA TYR A 286 1.40 11.85 -13.60
C TYR A 286 2.29 11.07 -12.60
N ASP A 287 3.01 10.05 -13.08
CA ASP A 287 4.14 9.52 -12.34
C ASP A 287 5.32 10.49 -12.44
N ASP A 288 5.69 11.08 -11.32
CA ASP A 288 6.81 12.01 -11.14
C ASP A 288 8.02 11.34 -10.47
N LYS A 289 7.96 10.04 -10.18
CA LYS A 289 9.09 9.29 -9.59
C LYS A 289 10.20 8.98 -10.59
N ARG A 290 9.99 9.25 -11.88
CA ARG A 290 10.93 9.06 -12.99
C ARG A 290 10.97 10.32 -13.87
N TYR A 291 12.05 10.50 -14.62
CA TYR A 291 12.16 11.53 -15.63
C TYR A 291 11.40 11.12 -16.88
N VAL A 292 10.49 11.98 -17.35
CA VAL A 292 9.82 11.83 -18.64
C VAL A 292 10.77 12.29 -19.74
N VAL A 293 11.07 11.42 -20.70
CA VAL A 293 11.83 11.80 -21.89
C VAL A 293 10.95 12.71 -22.76
N PRO A 294 11.42 13.91 -23.17
CA PRO A 294 10.67 14.79 -24.06
C PRO A 294 10.21 14.08 -25.34
N ASP A 295 9.00 14.41 -25.79
CA ASP A 295 8.38 13.90 -27.02
C ASP A 295 8.33 12.36 -27.16
N SER A 296 8.43 11.63 -26.04
CA SER A 296 8.46 10.16 -25.98
C SER A 296 7.53 9.62 -24.88
N THR A 297 7.02 8.39 -25.04
CA THR A 297 6.30 7.67 -23.98
C THR A 297 7.23 7.13 -22.89
N ASN A 298 8.53 7.00 -23.16
CA ASN A 298 9.53 6.42 -22.26
C ASN A 298 9.83 7.28 -21.03
N THR A 299 10.32 6.63 -19.97
CA THR A 299 10.82 7.31 -18.77
C THR A 299 12.11 6.68 -18.27
N LEU A 300 13.01 7.52 -17.76
CA LEU A 300 14.30 7.10 -17.21
C LEU A 300 14.27 7.30 -15.69
N PRO A 301 14.87 6.41 -14.88
CA PRO A 301 15.01 6.67 -13.45
C PRO A 301 15.95 7.86 -13.24
N TRP A 302 15.70 8.65 -12.19
CA TRP A 302 16.59 9.76 -11.85
C TRP A 302 18.02 9.24 -11.61
N GLY A 303 19.02 9.94 -12.16
CA GLY A 303 20.43 9.51 -12.13
C GLY A 303 20.90 8.69 -13.31
N TYR A 304 20.01 8.19 -14.19
CA TYR A 304 20.39 7.45 -15.39
C TYR A 304 21.36 8.21 -16.30
N LEU A 305 21.13 9.52 -16.47
CA LEU A 305 21.98 10.48 -17.21
C LEU A 305 22.07 11.80 -16.44
N ARG A 306 22.98 12.70 -16.86
CA ARG A 306 22.90 14.14 -16.54
C ARG A 306 21.69 14.75 -17.24
N ILE A 307 20.51 14.48 -16.70
CA ILE A 307 19.24 15.10 -17.07
C ILE A 307 19.39 16.63 -16.88
N PRO A 308 19.06 17.47 -17.88
CA PRO A 308 19.02 18.91 -17.69
C PRO A 308 17.90 19.27 -16.70
N LEU A 309 18.27 20.04 -15.68
CA LEU A 309 17.39 20.59 -14.64
C LEU A 309 17.07 22.07 -14.96
#